data_AF-A0A2E4K9G2-F1
#
_entry.id   AF-A0A2E4K9G2-F1
#
_cell.length_a   1.000
_cell.length_b   1.000
_cell.length_c   1.000
_cell.angle_alpha   90.00
_cell.angle_beta   90.00
_cell.angle_gamma   90.00
#
_symmetry.space_group_name_H-M   'P 1'
#
loop_
_entity.id
_entity.type
_entity.pdbx_description
1 polymer ?
#
loop_
_entity_poly.entity_id
_entity_poly.type
_entity_poly.pdbx_seq_one_letter_code
_entity_poly.pdbx_strand_id
1 'polypeptide(L)'
;MRKPKNIHKDSQILIGVGSNAWFHIDKYDDNYRIERYNEIGELDCSKIFRCDQKDFDIKDKYQFTYISHCMECRLIQNDKTFIFKAI
;
A
#
# COMPACT_ATOMS: atom_id res chain seq x y z
N MET A 1 -3.66 2.32 18.05
CA MET A 1 -2.76 1.15 17.84
C MET A 1 -1.33 1.64 17.67
N ARG A 2 -0.34 0.83 18.07
CA ARG A 2 1.08 1.13 17.82
C ARG A 2 1.52 0.39 16.55
N LYS A 3 2.36 1.03 15.72
CA LYS A 3 2.95 0.37 14.54
C LYS A 3 3.78 -0.84 15.00
N PRO A 4 3.58 -2.04 14.44
CA PRO A 4 4.43 -3.20 14.71
C PRO A 4 5.89 -2.89 14.39
N LYS A 5 6.83 -3.43 15.16
CA LYS A 5 8.28 -3.17 14.99
C LYS A 5 8.90 -3.97 13.83
N ASN A 6 8.20 -5.01 13.37
CA ASN A 6 8.62 -5.97 12.36
C ASN A 6 8.14 -5.62 10.94
N ILE A 7 7.49 -4.46 10.75
CA ILE A 7 7.09 -3.97 9.43
C ILE A 7 7.89 -2.73 9.06
N HIS A 8 7.92 -2.40 7.76
CA HIS A 8 8.66 -1.25 7.29
C HIS A 8 8.21 0.07 7.96
N LYS A 9 9.16 0.97 8.19
CA LYS A 9 8.91 2.25 8.87
C LYS A 9 7.93 3.14 8.11
N ASP A 10 7.89 3.00 6.78
CA ASP A 10 7.03 3.79 5.89
C ASP A 10 5.65 3.13 5.67
N SER A 11 5.37 2.01 6.35
CA SER A 11 4.06 1.37 6.29
C SER A 11 2.97 2.29 6.85
N GLN A 12 1.83 2.32 6.17
CA GLN A 12 0.66 3.13 6.52
C GLN A 12 -0.48 2.25 7.01
N ILE A 13 -1.30 2.75 7.94
CA ILE A 13 -2.48 2.03 8.42
C ILE A 13 -3.70 2.47 7.64
N LEU A 14 -4.51 1.52 7.21
CA LEU A 14 -5.89 1.75 6.80
C LEU A 14 -6.81 1.24 7.89
N ILE A 15 -7.61 2.16 8.45
CA ILE A 15 -8.58 1.87 9.51
C ILE A 15 -9.93 1.62 8.83
N GLY A 16 -10.37 0.36 8.84
CA GLY A 16 -11.69 -0.06 8.35
C GLY A 16 -12.68 -0.31 9.49
N VAL A 17 -13.97 -0.39 9.15
CA VAL A 17 -15.05 -0.65 10.13
C VAL A 17 -15.00 -2.08 10.72
N GLY A 18 -14.22 -3.00 10.14
CA GLY A 18 -14.11 -4.40 10.60
C GLY A 18 -12.69 -4.95 10.79
N SER A 19 -11.65 -4.34 10.23
CA SER A 19 -10.25 -4.76 10.41
C SER A 19 -9.29 -3.63 10.06
N ASN A 20 -8.22 -3.50 10.84
CA ASN A 20 -7.10 -2.63 10.51
C ASN A 20 -6.01 -3.44 9.82
N ALA A 21 -5.37 -2.87 8.81
CA ALA A 21 -4.23 -3.47 8.17
C ALA A 21 -3.17 -2.42 7.85
N TRP A 22 -1.92 -2.87 7.87
CA TRP A 22 -0.77 -2.05 7.50
C TRP A 22 -0.38 -2.34 6.06
N PHE A 23 -0.01 -1.29 5.34
CA PHE A 23 0.33 -1.36 3.93
C PHE A 23 1.67 -0.71 3.68
N HIS A 24 2.51 -1.42 2.94
CA HIS A 24 3.77 -0.92 2.45
C HIS A 24 3.77 -0.99 0.93
N ILE A 25 4.37 0.00 0.29
CA ILE A 25 4.66 0.00 -1.14
C ILE A 25 6.15 0.23 -1.31
N ASP A 26 6.74 -0.54 -2.21
CA ASP A 26 8.11 -0.42 -2.66
C ASP A 26 8.19 -0.44 -4.19
N LYS A 27 9.24 0.18 -4.73
CA LYS A 27 9.55 0.07 -6.15
C LYS A 27 10.09 -1.33 -6.45
N TYR A 28 9.56 -1.96 -7.50
CA TYR A 28 9.99 -3.28 -7.95
C TYR A 28 10.11 -3.28 -9.47
N ASP A 29 11.33 -3.07 -9.98
CA ASP A 29 11.60 -2.83 -11.40
C ASP A 29 10.69 -1.70 -11.96
N ASP A 30 9.97 -1.95 -13.05
CA ASP A 30 9.00 -1.02 -13.63
C ASP A 30 7.67 -0.97 -12.86
N ASN A 31 7.46 -1.92 -11.95
CA ASN A 31 6.24 -2.10 -11.17
C ASN A 31 6.44 -1.69 -9.69
N TYR A 32 5.49 -2.07 -8.85
CA TYR A 32 5.50 -1.81 -7.42
C TYR A 32 5.16 -3.09 -6.67
N ARG A 33 5.86 -3.35 -5.56
CA ARG A 33 5.44 -4.37 -4.61
C ARG A 33 4.57 -3.71 -3.57
N ILE A 34 3.37 -4.24 -3.34
CA ILE A 34 2.52 -3.81 -2.23
C ILE A 34 2.33 -4.98 -1.27
N GLU A 35 2.59 -4.71 0.00
CA GLU A 35 2.54 -5.68 1.08
C GLU A 35 1.50 -5.26 2.11
N ARG A 36 0.68 -6.23 2.52
CA ARG A 36 -0.31 -6.09 3.58
C ARG A 36 0.15 -6.86 4.80
N TYR A 37 0.10 -6.21 5.94
CA TYR A 37 0.40 -6.82 7.23
C TYR A 37 -0.81 -6.71 8.16
N ASN A 38 -1.00 -7.73 9.00
CA ASN A 38 -2.03 -7.71 10.03
C ASN A 38 -1.65 -6.78 11.20
N GLU A 39 -2.50 -6.71 12.22
CA GLU A 39 -2.34 -5.82 13.37
C GLU A 39 -1.07 -6.08 14.21
N ILE A 40 -0.53 -7.30 14.15
CA ILE A 40 0.72 -7.69 14.83
C ILE A 40 1.94 -7.65 13.90
N GLY A 41 1.75 -7.24 12.63
CA GLY A 41 2.81 -7.05 11.65
C GLY A 41 3.20 -8.32 10.88
N GLU A 42 2.41 -9.39 10.94
CA GLU A 42 2.66 -10.56 10.09
C GLU A 42 2.20 -10.28 8.66
N LEU A 43 2.97 -10.77 7.70
CA LEU A 43 2.68 -10.62 6.28
C LEU A 43 1.44 -11.44 5.92
N ASP A 44 0.40 -10.75 5.47
CA ASP A 44 -0.87 -11.33 5.07
C ASP A 44 -0.98 -11.44 3.55
N CYS A 45 -0.30 -10.55 2.82
CA CYS A 45 -0.27 -10.56 1.36
C CYS A 45 0.92 -9.75 0.82
N SER A 46 1.58 -10.25 -0.23
CA SER A 46 2.64 -9.54 -0.96
C SER A 46 2.44 -9.82 -2.46
N LYS A 47 2.20 -8.77 -3.25
CA LYS A 47 1.95 -8.89 -4.70
C LYS A 47 2.62 -7.76 -5.48
N ILE A 48 2.84 -8.01 -6.76
CA ILE A 48 3.33 -7.02 -7.71
C ILE A 48 2.14 -6.32 -8.36
N PHE A 49 2.19 -5.00 -8.43
CA PHE A 49 1.17 -4.14 -8.97
C PHE A 49 1.76 -3.23 -10.05
N ARG A 50 0.99 -3.01 -11.11
CA ARG A 50 1.25 -1.94 -12.08
C ARG A 50 0.46 -0.69 -11.74
N CYS A 51 1.07 0.46 -11.98
CA CYS A 51 0.39 1.75 -12.01
C CYS A 51 0.63 2.37 -13.38
N ASP A 52 -0.42 2.47 -14.19
CA ASP A 52 -0.32 3.01 -15.56
C ASP A 52 -0.16 4.55 -15.56
N GLN A 53 -0.30 5.19 -14.40
CA GLN A 53 -0.19 6.63 -14.22
C GLN A 53 1.27 7.02 -13.94
N LYS A 54 1.87 7.77 -14.87
CA LYS A 54 3.31 8.12 -14.85
C LYS A 54 3.71 9.15 -13.79
N ASP A 55 2.75 9.89 -13.25
CA ASP A 55 3.01 10.99 -12.31
C ASP A 55 3.24 10.52 -10.87
N PHE A 56 3.13 9.22 -10.58
CA PHE A 56 3.34 8.70 -9.23
C PHE A 56 4.82 8.64 -8.90
N ASP A 57 5.24 9.35 -7.86
CA ASP A 57 6.58 9.20 -7.27
C ASP A 57 6.46 8.60 -5.86
N ILE A 58 7.02 7.41 -5.67
CA ILE A 58 7.03 6.71 -4.38
C ILE A 58 7.83 7.47 -3.30
N LYS A 59 8.70 8.40 -3.68
CA LYS A 59 9.49 9.21 -2.73
C LYS A 59 8.71 10.39 -2.17
N ASP A 60 7.66 10.80 -2.87
CA ASP A 60 6.78 11.88 -2.43
C ASP A 60 5.74 11.39 -1.42
N LYS A 61 5.10 12.32 -0.70
CA LYS A 61 4.04 11.96 0.24
C LYS A 61 2.84 11.36 -0.51
N TYR A 62 2.41 10.19 -0.07
CA TYR A 62 1.21 9.53 -0.55
C TYR A 62 0.41 8.96 0.62
N GLN A 63 -0.86 8.65 0.40
CA GLN A 63 -1.72 8.00 1.37
C GLN A 63 -2.51 6.86 0.73
N PHE A 64 -2.47 5.65 1.31
CA PHE A 64 -3.40 4.58 0.93
C PHE A 64 -4.84 4.97 1.33
N THR A 65 -5.81 4.76 0.43
CA THR A 65 -7.22 5.11 0.68
C THR A 65 -8.22 4.00 0.42
N TYR A 66 -7.89 3.04 -0.43
CA TYR A 66 -8.80 1.93 -0.74
C TYR A 66 -8.03 0.69 -1.19
N ILE A 67 -8.52 -0.49 -0.79
CA ILE A 67 -7.94 -1.78 -1.16
C ILE A 67 -9.06 -2.80 -1.38
N SER A 68 -9.00 -3.51 -2.50
CA SER A 68 -9.91 -4.61 -2.84
C SER A 68 -9.15 -5.92 -2.90
N HIS A 69 -9.21 -6.73 -1.84
CA HIS A 69 -8.69 -8.11 -1.79
C HIS A 69 -7.26 -8.31 -2.33
N CYS A 70 -6.34 -7.36 -2.13
CA CYS A 70 -5.00 -7.40 -2.74
C CYS A 70 -4.98 -7.50 -4.28
N MET A 71 -6.05 -7.09 -4.96
CA MET A 71 -6.13 -7.05 -6.42
C MET A 71 -6.09 -5.61 -6.95
N GLU A 72 -6.64 -4.65 -6.20
CA GLU A 72 -6.57 -3.23 -6.49
C GLU A 72 -6.23 -2.44 -5.24
N CYS A 73 -5.33 -1.47 -5.35
CA CYS A 73 -5.04 -0.47 -4.31
C CYS A 73 -5.20 0.94 -4.90
N ARG A 74 -5.64 1.90 -4.07
CA ARG A 74 -5.68 3.32 -4.42
C ARG A 74 -4.85 4.12 -3.44
N LEU A 75 -4.01 4.98 -3.99
CA LEU A 75 -3.20 5.93 -3.25
C LEU A 75 -3.60 7.35 -3.67
N ILE A 76 -3.63 8.29 -2.74
CA ILE A 76 -3.75 9.73 -3.02
C ILE A 76 -2.37 10.36 -2.89
N GLN A 77 -1.95 11.12 -3.89
CA GLN A 77 -0.74 11.95 -3.86
C GLN A 77 -1.01 13.23 -4.64
N ASN A 78 -0.66 14.40 -4.08
CA ASN A 78 -0.90 15.71 -4.70
C ASN A 78 -2.36 15.87 -5.19
N ASP A 79 -3.34 15.47 -4.36
CA ASP A 79 -4.78 15.47 -4.67
C ASP A 79 -5.21 14.62 -5.89
N LYS A 80 -4.28 13.83 -6.46
CA LYS A 80 -4.54 12.86 -7.52
C LYS A 80 -4.69 11.46 -6.94
N THR A 81 -5.65 10.71 -7.46
CA THR A 81 -5.81 9.28 -7.14
C THR A 81 -5.02 8.43 -8.13
N PHE A 82 -4.19 7.56 -7.60
CA PHE A 82 -3.38 6.58 -8.32
C PHE A 82 -3.91 5.18 -8.08
N ILE A 83 -4.18 4.44 -9.15
CA ILE A 83 -4.74 3.09 -9.09
C ILE A 83 -3.64 2.09 -9.42
N PHE A 84 -3.47 1.12 -8.53
CA PHE A 84 -2.52 0.03 -8.63
C PHE A 84 -3.29 -1.27 -8.81
N LYS A 85 -2.97 -2.05 -9.84
CA LYS A 85 -3.63 -3.33 -10.13
C LYS A 85 -2.62 -4.47 -10.09
N ALA A 86 -2.98 -5.55 -9.38
CA ALA A 86 -2.14 -6.74 -9.31
C ALA A 86 -1.93 -7.32 -10.72
N ILE A 87 -0.73 -7.84 -10.96
CA ILE A 87 -0.33 -8.52 -12.20
C ILE A 87 -0.43 -10.03 -12.01
#